data_AF-A0A5C8TKA0-F1
#
_entry.id   AF-A0A5C8TKA0-F1
#
_cell.length_a   1.000
_cell.length_b   1.000
_cell.length_c   1.000
_cell.angle_alpha   90.00
_cell.angle_beta   90.00
_cell.angle_gamma   90.00
#
_symmetry.space_group_name_H-M   'P 1'
#
loop_
_entity.id
_entity.type
_entity.pdbx_description
1 polymer ?
#
loop_
_entity_poly.entity_id
_entity_poly.type
_entity_poly.pdbx_seq_one_letter_code
_entity_poly.pdbx_strand_id
1 'polypeptide(L)'
;MLLPNRSTRFAALAAAPFALAAFLAVPADAQPAAFGSPKILIHGNYCGPGNNAPLPPIDALDAACARHDACTPAGGLPSQACNLRLQHDAALVSRDPRQPEDLRALAGFVAASATLIPAEPGPRRLPASVTTATMPGAYAPALSRPVPSADLSDEAPEGGEAD
;
A
#
# COMPACT_ATOMS: atom_id res chain seq x y z
N MET A 1 -43.48 -45.14 35.79
CA MET A 1 -42.20 -45.71 35.30
C MET A 1 -42.49 -46.53 34.04
N LEU A 2 -42.27 -45.97 32.86
CA LEU A 2 -42.17 -46.72 31.59
C LEU A 2 -40.82 -46.37 30.97
N LEU A 3 -39.90 -47.32 30.88
CA LEU A 3 -38.65 -47.14 30.13
C LEU A 3 -38.94 -47.31 28.64
N PRO A 4 -38.53 -46.36 27.77
CA PRO A 4 -38.62 -46.56 26.34
C PRO A 4 -37.58 -47.57 25.83
N ASN A 5 -38.09 -48.45 24.97
CA ASN A 5 -37.48 -49.64 24.38
C ASN A 5 -36.21 -49.33 23.55
N ARG A 6 -35.16 -50.14 23.70
CA ARG A 6 -33.83 -49.99 23.06
C ARG A 6 -33.82 -50.24 21.54
N SER A 7 -34.94 -50.70 20.98
CA SER A 7 -34.99 -51.28 19.63
C SER A 7 -35.27 -50.29 18.48
N THR A 8 -35.57 -49.02 18.76
CA THR A 8 -35.87 -48.01 17.73
C THR A 8 -34.65 -47.23 17.23
N ARG A 9 -33.45 -47.51 17.75
CA ARG A 9 -32.24 -46.72 17.44
C ARG A 9 -31.51 -47.11 16.15
N PHE A 10 -31.85 -48.24 15.52
CA PHE A 10 -31.07 -48.75 14.38
C PHE A 10 -31.66 -48.47 13.00
N ALA A 11 -32.90 -47.99 12.90
CA ALA A 11 -33.54 -47.74 11.60
C ALA A 11 -33.39 -46.29 11.08
N ALA A 12 -32.73 -45.40 11.83
CA ALA A 12 -32.57 -43.99 11.45
C ALA A 12 -31.17 -43.65 10.88
N LEU A 13 -30.31 -44.65 10.65
CA LEU A 13 -28.90 -44.43 10.30
C LEU A 13 -28.51 -44.81 8.85
N ALA A 14 -29.48 -45.09 7.98
CA ALA A 14 -29.19 -45.51 6.59
C ALA A 14 -29.66 -44.53 5.50
N ALA A 15 -30.12 -43.32 5.85
CA ALA A 15 -30.51 -42.30 4.87
C ALA A 15 -29.77 -40.96 5.03
N ALA A 16 -28.83 -40.87 5.97
CA ALA A 16 -28.08 -39.64 6.21
C ALA A 16 -26.94 -39.32 5.21
N PRO A 17 -26.28 -40.27 4.51
CA PRO A 17 -25.11 -39.90 3.70
C PRO A 17 -25.45 -39.34 2.32
N PHE A 18 -26.67 -39.54 1.80
CA PHE A 18 -27.05 -39.06 0.47
C PHE A 18 -27.58 -37.62 0.44
N ALA A 19 -28.14 -37.13 1.55
CA ALA A 19 -28.61 -35.74 1.62
C ALA A 19 -27.48 -34.71 1.78
N LEU A 20 -26.30 -35.15 2.25
CA LEU A 20 -25.16 -34.25 2.48
C LEU A 20 -24.38 -33.91 1.19
N ALA A 21 -24.45 -34.76 0.16
CA ALA A 21 -23.69 -34.57 -1.08
C ALA A 21 -24.32 -33.54 -2.04
N ALA A 22 -25.61 -33.22 -1.88
CA ALA A 22 -26.32 -32.30 -2.78
C ALA A 22 -26.05 -30.80 -2.49
N PHE A 23 -25.48 -30.47 -1.33
CA PHE A 23 -25.22 -29.08 -0.94
C PHE A 23 -23.88 -28.51 -1.44
N LEU A 24 -22.99 -29.34 -2.01
CA LEU A 24 -21.65 -28.91 -2.47
C LEU A 24 -21.59 -28.51 -3.95
N ALA A 25 -22.69 -28.66 -4.68
CA ALA A 25 -22.76 -28.35 -6.11
C ALA A 25 -23.46 -27.02 -6.41
N VAL A 26 -23.60 -26.13 -5.41
CA VAL A 26 -24.11 -24.78 -5.65
C VAL A 26 -23.02 -23.98 -6.37
N PRO A 27 -23.21 -23.57 -7.64
CA PRO A 27 -22.29 -22.64 -8.26
C PRO A 27 -22.32 -21.34 -7.45
N ALA A 28 -21.16 -20.89 -6.99
CA ALA A 28 -21.03 -19.56 -6.42
C ALA A 28 -21.11 -18.55 -7.58
N ASP A 29 -22.33 -18.22 -8.01
CA ASP A 29 -22.56 -17.07 -8.88
C ASP A 29 -22.15 -15.82 -8.09
N ALA A 30 -20.98 -15.29 -8.40
CA ALA A 30 -20.56 -13.97 -7.94
C ALA A 30 -21.58 -12.96 -8.48
N GLN A 31 -22.53 -12.55 -7.63
CA GLN A 31 -23.50 -11.53 -7.97
C GLN A 31 -22.72 -10.30 -8.43
N PRO A 32 -22.96 -9.76 -9.64
CA PRO A 32 -22.37 -8.49 -10.03
C PRO A 32 -22.79 -7.49 -8.97
N ALA A 33 -21.82 -6.80 -8.36
CA ALA A 33 -22.09 -5.83 -7.31
C ALA A 33 -23.08 -4.79 -7.83
N ALA A 34 -24.35 -4.96 -7.45
CA ALA A 34 -25.42 -4.04 -7.80
C ALA A 34 -25.23 -2.82 -6.91
N PHE A 35 -24.79 -1.72 -7.53
CA PHE A 35 -24.51 -0.43 -6.91
C PHE A 35 -23.26 -0.43 -6.00
N GLY A 36 -22.46 0.63 -6.15
CA GLY A 36 -21.07 0.72 -5.72
C GLY A 36 -20.81 0.12 -4.34
N SER A 37 -19.70 -0.61 -4.23
CA SER A 37 -19.22 -1.18 -2.98
C SER A 37 -19.32 -0.16 -1.83
N PRO A 38 -19.73 -0.57 -0.61
CA PRO A 38 -19.84 0.35 0.51
C PRO A 38 -18.52 1.10 0.71
N LYS A 39 -18.62 2.43 0.81
CA LYS A 39 -17.46 3.29 1.04
C LYS A 39 -17.00 3.12 2.49
N ILE A 40 -15.73 2.82 2.69
CA ILE A 40 -15.14 2.65 4.02
C ILE A 40 -13.98 3.62 4.15
N LEU A 41 -14.30 4.86 4.52
CA LEU A 41 -13.30 5.92 4.64
C LEU A 41 -12.71 5.92 6.05
N ILE A 42 -11.39 5.87 6.12
CA ILE A 42 -10.64 6.05 7.36
C ILE A 42 -10.35 7.53 7.64
N HIS A 43 -10.41 8.37 6.60
CA HIS A 43 -10.15 9.80 6.68
C HIS A 43 -10.74 10.55 5.49
N GLY A 44 -11.24 11.76 5.74
CA GLY A 44 -11.67 12.69 4.69
C GLY A 44 -12.67 12.13 3.70
N ASN A 45 -12.49 12.48 2.43
CA ASN A 45 -13.37 12.10 1.32
C ASN A 45 -12.82 10.96 0.47
N TYR A 46 -11.52 10.65 0.56
CA TYR A 46 -10.84 9.76 -0.38
C TYR A 46 -9.96 8.68 0.26
N CYS A 47 -9.63 8.77 1.55
CA CYS A 47 -8.77 7.74 2.14
C CYS A 47 -9.59 6.50 2.55
N GLY A 48 -9.66 5.50 1.67
CA GLY A 48 -10.25 4.18 1.94
C GLY A 48 -10.83 3.51 0.69
N PRO A 49 -11.43 2.31 0.80
CA PRO A 49 -12.20 1.73 -0.30
C PRO A 49 -13.41 2.61 -0.69
N GLY A 50 -13.46 3.02 -1.96
CA GLY A 50 -14.43 3.99 -2.46
C GLY A 50 -14.11 5.43 -2.05
N ASN A 51 -14.91 6.40 -2.49
CA ASN A 51 -14.70 7.82 -2.17
C ASN A 51 -15.96 8.67 -2.30
N ASN A 52 -15.90 9.89 -1.80
CA ASN A 52 -16.96 10.90 -1.87
C ASN A 52 -16.77 11.87 -3.04
N ALA A 53 -16.13 11.45 -4.13
CA ALA A 53 -16.04 12.28 -5.33
C ALA A 53 -17.45 12.74 -5.76
N PRO A 54 -17.62 14.01 -6.20
CA PRO A 54 -16.58 14.99 -6.53
C PRO A 54 -16.24 15.99 -5.40
N LEU A 55 -16.50 15.68 -4.12
CA LEU A 55 -16.16 16.61 -3.02
C LEU A 55 -14.67 16.96 -3.00
N PRO A 56 -14.27 18.20 -2.66
CA PRO A 56 -12.86 18.55 -2.56
C PRO A 56 -12.18 17.78 -1.42
N PRO A 57 -10.88 17.48 -1.53
CA PRO A 57 -10.11 16.97 -0.40
C PRO A 57 -10.08 17.97 0.76
N ILE A 58 -10.16 17.48 1.99
CA ILE A 58 -10.24 18.35 3.18
C ILE A 58 -8.87 18.76 3.75
N ASP A 59 -7.81 18.02 3.42
CA ASP A 59 -6.43 18.32 3.81
C ASP A 59 -5.40 17.67 2.86
N ALA A 60 -4.11 17.76 3.22
CA ALA A 60 -3.01 17.27 2.40
C ALA A 60 -2.97 15.73 2.28
N LEU A 61 -3.40 15.00 3.32
CA LEU A 61 -3.47 13.53 3.28
C LEU A 61 -4.63 13.10 2.38
N ASP A 62 -5.80 13.69 2.57
CA ASP A 62 -6.97 13.43 1.75
C ASP A 62 -6.71 13.77 0.27
N ALA A 63 -5.94 14.82 0.00
CA ALA A 63 -5.51 15.17 -1.36
C ALA A 63 -4.56 14.11 -1.98
N ALA A 64 -3.72 13.46 -1.18
CA ALA A 64 -2.90 12.34 -1.64
C ALA A 64 -3.76 11.12 -2.00
N CYS A 65 -4.74 10.80 -1.15
CA CYS A 65 -5.72 9.75 -1.41
C CYS A 65 -6.55 10.04 -2.69
N ALA A 66 -7.02 11.28 -2.86
CA ALA A 66 -7.76 11.67 -4.06
C ALA A 66 -6.96 11.48 -5.36
N ARG A 67 -5.65 11.75 -5.34
CA ARG A 67 -4.77 11.49 -6.50
C ARG A 67 -4.55 10.00 -6.74
N HIS A 68 -4.52 9.18 -5.69
CA HIS A 68 -4.42 7.72 -5.81
C HIS A 68 -5.69 7.13 -6.44
N ASP A 69 -6.87 7.57 -5.99
CA ASP A 69 -8.14 7.16 -6.56
C ASP A 69 -8.25 7.55 -8.05
N ALA A 70 -7.86 8.78 -8.40
CA ALA A 70 -7.84 9.24 -9.79
C ALA A 70 -6.81 8.50 -10.67
N CYS A 71 -5.78 7.88 -10.08
CA CYS A 71 -4.80 7.05 -10.77
C CYS A 71 -5.35 5.65 -11.10
N THR A 72 -6.42 5.23 -10.42
CA THR A 72 -7.00 3.89 -10.54
C THR A 72 -8.04 3.86 -11.66
N PRO A 73 -7.97 2.91 -12.62
CA PRO A 73 -9.00 2.77 -13.63
C PRO A 73 -10.36 2.48 -12.99
N ALA A 74 -11.43 3.02 -13.57
CA ALA A 74 -12.78 2.86 -13.02
C ALA A 74 -13.15 1.37 -12.86
N GLY A 75 -13.46 0.96 -11.64
CA GLY A 75 -13.84 -0.43 -11.31
C GLY A 75 -12.69 -1.44 -11.27
N GLY A 76 -11.43 -1.01 -11.39
CA GLY A 76 -10.25 -1.86 -11.32
C GLY A 76 -9.41 -1.68 -10.05
N LEU A 77 -8.31 -2.43 -9.94
CA LEU A 77 -7.30 -2.22 -8.90
C LEU A 77 -6.29 -1.13 -9.34
N PRO A 78 -5.66 -0.42 -8.39
CA PRO A 78 -4.58 0.50 -8.71
C PRO A 78 -3.39 -0.25 -9.33
N SER A 79 -2.57 0.46 -10.11
CA SER A 79 -1.25 -0.07 -10.48
C SER A 79 -0.27 0.03 -9.31
N GLN A 80 0.80 -0.78 -9.33
CA GLN A 80 1.87 -0.66 -8.34
C GLN A 80 2.47 0.76 -8.32
N ALA A 81 2.54 1.45 -9.47
CA ALA A 81 3.02 2.82 -9.54
C ALA A 81 2.09 3.81 -8.81
N CYS A 82 0.76 3.60 -8.89
CA CYS A 82 -0.19 4.40 -8.11
C CYS A 82 0.03 4.20 -6.60
N ASN A 83 0.19 2.95 -6.16
CA ASN A 83 0.43 2.62 -4.75
C ASN A 83 1.74 3.23 -4.22
N LEU A 84 2.82 3.17 -4.99
CA LEU A 84 4.09 3.81 -4.64
C LEU A 84 3.99 5.33 -4.58
N ARG A 85 3.17 5.94 -5.45
CA ARG A 85 2.92 7.38 -5.40
C ARG A 85 2.14 7.77 -4.12
N LEU A 86 1.13 6.99 -3.74
CA LEU A 86 0.40 7.19 -2.49
C LEU A 86 1.34 7.09 -1.29
N GLN A 87 2.17 6.03 -1.24
CA GLN A 87 3.17 5.85 -0.19
C GLN A 87 4.06 7.09 -0.05
N HIS A 88 4.62 7.55 -1.15
CA HIS A 88 5.52 8.71 -1.16
C HIS A 88 4.82 9.98 -0.65
N ASP A 89 3.64 10.30 -1.19
CA ASP A 89 2.94 11.54 -0.86
C ASP A 89 2.45 11.54 0.60
N ALA A 90 1.94 10.40 1.10
CA ALA A 90 1.57 10.27 2.51
C ALA A 90 2.78 10.34 3.46
N ALA A 91 3.95 9.82 3.04
CA ALA A 91 5.19 9.93 3.81
C ALA A 91 5.71 11.37 3.91
N LEU A 92 5.42 12.24 2.93
CA LEU A 92 5.73 13.67 3.04
C LEU A 92 4.82 14.34 4.07
N VAL A 93 3.52 14.02 4.08
CA VAL A 93 2.57 14.55 5.06
C VAL A 93 2.92 14.11 6.49
N SER A 94 3.32 12.85 6.69
CA SER A 94 3.67 12.35 8.03
C SER A 94 4.89 13.03 8.65
N ARG A 95 5.82 13.50 7.82
CA ARG A 95 7.05 14.20 8.24
C ARG A 95 6.89 15.71 8.32
N ASP A 96 5.79 16.29 7.85
CA ASP A 96 5.57 17.73 7.86
C ASP A 96 5.23 18.20 9.29
N PRO A 97 6.10 18.98 9.96
CA PRO A 97 5.86 19.45 11.32
C PRO A 97 4.73 20.48 11.43
N ARG A 98 4.24 21.00 10.29
CA ARG A 98 3.09 21.91 10.26
C ARG A 98 1.74 21.19 10.37
N GLN A 99 1.72 19.87 10.19
CA GLN A 99 0.49 19.08 10.27
C GLN A 99 0.17 18.69 11.71
N PRO A 100 -1.11 18.55 12.09
CA PRO A 100 -1.51 18.01 13.38
C PRO A 100 -0.90 16.62 13.64
N GLU A 101 -0.55 16.31 14.89
CA GLU A 101 0.08 15.05 15.26
C GLU A 101 -0.73 13.83 14.80
N ASP A 102 -2.04 13.83 15.06
CA ASP A 102 -2.94 12.75 14.64
C ASP A 102 -2.95 12.56 13.12
N LEU A 103 -2.95 13.66 12.36
CA LEU A 103 -2.90 13.61 10.91
C LEU A 103 -1.56 13.04 10.43
N ARG A 104 -0.46 13.40 11.08
CA ARG A 104 0.88 12.87 10.76
C ARG A 104 0.96 11.37 11.04
N ALA A 105 0.41 10.93 12.16
CA ALA A 105 0.36 9.51 12.53
C ALA A 105 -0.48 8.71 11.52
N LEU A 106 -1.66 9.22 11.17
CA LEU A 106 -2.54 8.62 10.18
C LEU A 106 -1.91 8.57 8.79
N ALA A 107 -1.23 9.64 8.37
CA ALA A 107 -0.47 9.68 7.13
C ALA A 107 0.68 8.64 7.14
N GLY A 108 1.33 8.44 8.28
CA GLY A 108 2.32 7.38 8.47
C GLY A 108 1.74 5.98 8.27
N PHE A 109 0.55 5.73 8.82
CA PHE A 109 -0.17 4.48 8.61
C PHE A 109 -0.58 4.27 7.14
N VAL A 110 -1.12 5.30 6.49
CA VAL A 110 -1.46 5.25 5.05
C VAL A 110 -0.22 4.98 4.21
N ALA A 111 0.91 5.64 4.51
CA ALA A 111 2.16 5.42 3.81
C ALA A 111 2.66 3.97 3.97
N ALA A 112 2.63 3.43 5.18
CA ALA A 112 3.08 2.06 5.45
C ALA A 112 2.17 0.99 4.81
N SER A 113 0.86 1.23 4.79
CA SER A 113 -0.11 0.28 4.22
C SER A 113 -0.24 0.38 2.71
N ALA A 114 0.14 1.49 2.08
CA ALA A 114 0.02 1.68 0.63
C ALA A 114 0.70 0.58 -0.20
N THR A 115 1.81 0.01 0.28
CA THR A 115 2.51 -1.09 -0.43
C THR A 115 1.82 -2.45 -0.29
N LEU A 116 0.84 -2.57 0.60
CA LEU A 116 0.05 -3.78 0.81
C LEU A 116 -1.26 -3.78 0.01
N ILE A 117 -1.62 -2.64 -0.59
CA ILE A 117 -2.81 -2.52 -1.43
C ILE A 117 -2.64 -3.47 -2.64
N PRO A 118 -3.60 -4.38 -2.91
CA PRO A 118 -3.58 -5.21 -4.09
C PRO A 118 -3.46 -4.36 -5.35
N ALA A 119 -2.54 -4.73 -6.23
CA ALA A 119 -2.34 -4.05 -7.51
C ALA A 119 -2.66 -4.99 -8.65
N GLU A 120 -3.19 -4.45 -9.76
CA GLU A 120 -3.25 -5.25 -10.98
C GLU A 120 -1.83 -5.63 -11.41
N PRO A 121 -1.58 -6.90 -11.76
CA PRO A 121 -0.35 -7.29 -12.43
C PRO A 121 -0.34 -6.66 -13.83
N GLY A 122 0.17 -5.43 -13.91
CA GLY A 122 0.43 -4.79 -15.19
C GLY A 122 1.48 -5.56 -15.99
N PRO A 123 1.60 -5.32 -17.31
CA PRO A 123 2.71 -5.87 -18.07
C PRO A 123 4.01 -5.44 -17.41
N ARG A 124 4.78 -6.43 -16.94
CA ARG A 124 6.09 -6.22 -16.33
C ARG A 124 6.92 -5.43 -17.33
N ARG A 125 7.10 -4.12 -17.13
CA ARG A 125 8.06 -3.35 -17.93
C ARG A 125 9.43 -3.85 -17.52
N LEU A 126 9.92 -4.84 -18.26
CA LEU A 126 11.33 -5.20 -18.20
C LEU A 126 12.11 -3.91 -18.54
N PRO A 127 13.18 -3.58 -17.78
CA PRO A 127 14.03 -2.50 -18.18
C PRO A 127 14.47 -2.78 -19.62
N ALA A 128 14.32 -1.79 -20.51
CA ALA A 128 14.92 -1.88 -21.83
C ALA A 128 16.38 -2.30 -21.62
N SER A 129 16.79 -3.42 -22.20
CA SER A 129 18.14 -3.92 -22.08
C SER A 129 19.06 -2.78 -22.49
N VAL A 130 19.76 -2.18 -21.51
CA VAL A 130 20.76 -1.16 -21.80
C VAL A 130 21.85 -1.89 -22.55
N THR A 131 21.82 -1.81 -23.87
CA THR A 131 22.94 -2.25 -24.69
C THR A 131 24.01 -1.21 -24.43
N THR A 132 24.94 -1.50 -23.51
CA THR A 132 26.24 -0.81 -23.49
C THR A 132 26.97 -1.29 -24.74
N ALA A 133 26.57 -0.78 -25.91
CA ALA A 133 27.44 -0.78 -27.05
C ALA A 133 28.59 0.16 -26.66
N THR A 134 29.68 -0.42 -26.18
CA THR A 134 30.98 0.24 -26.10
C THR A 134 31.35 0.63 -27.53
N MET A 135 30.93 1.81 -27.95
CA MET A 135 31.54 2.47 -29.09
C MET A 135 32.99 2.76 -28.70
N PRO A 136 34.01 2.30 -29.44
CA PRO A 136 35.36 2.74 -29.22
C PRO A 136 35.41 4.23 -29.61
N GLY A 137 35.38 5.10 -28.60
CA GLY A 137 35.59 6.54 -28.75
C GLY A 137 34.32 7.37 -28.87
N ALA A 138 33.66 7.66 -27.75
CA ALA A 138 32.98 8.95 -27.55
C ALA A 138 32.71 9.17 -26.04
N TYR A 139 33.43 10.15 -25.48
CA TYR A 139 33.28 10.84 -24.20
C TYR A 139 33.06 10.00 -22.91
N ALA A 140 34.10 9.91 -22.08
CA ALA A 140 33.93 9.73 -20.65
C ALA A 140 33.40 11.06 -20.07
N PRO A 141 32.30 11.08 -19.27
CA PRO A 141 32.06 12.22 -18.42
C PRO A 141 33.14 12.18 -17.33
N ALA A 142 34.03 13.16 -17.34
CA ALA A 142 35.01 13.32 -16.27
C ALA A 142 34.29 13.65 -14.96
N LEU A 143 33.90 12.62 -14.20
CA LEU A 143 33.69 12.75 -12.76
C LEU A 143 35.05 12.60 -12.09
N SER A 144 35.83 13.66 -12.16
CA SER A 144 36.98 13.86 -11.27
C SER A 144 36.84 15.24 -10.66
N ARG A 145 36.06 15.32 -9.58
CA ARG A 145 36.33 16.32 -8.55
C ARG A 145 37.22 15.65 -7.50
N PRO A 146 38.43 16.17 -7.25
CA PRO A 146 39.25 15.67 -6.15
C PRO A 146 38.56 16.03 -4.83
N VAL A 147 38.59 15.08 -3.89
CA VAL A 147 38.36 15.33 -2.47
C VAL A 147 39.51 16.22 -1.99
N PRO A 148 39.26 17.41 -1.40
CA PRO A 148 40.32 18.13 -0.69
C PRO A 148 40.63 17.35 0.59
N SER A 149 41.82 16.75 0.65
CA SER A 149 42.37 16.21 1.89
C SER A 149 43.27 17.27 2.52
N ALA A 150 42.89 17.62 3.76
CA ALA A 150 43.67 18.07 4.91
C ALA A 150 44.60 19.29 4.79
N ASP A 151 44.49 20.19 5.77
CA ASP A 151 45.65 20.43 6.63
C ASP A 151 45.20 20.78 8.05
N LEU A 152 45.42 19.83 8.96
CA LEU A 152 45.68 20.12 10.37
C LEU A 152 47.03 20.83 10.41
N SER A 153 47.05 22.12 10.74
CA SER A 153 48.25 22.74 11.28
C SER A 153 48.16 22.72 12.80
N ASP A 154 48.99 21.87 13.37
CA ASP A 154 49.35 21.84 14.78
C ASP A 154 50.37 22.97 14.99
N GLU A 155 49.93 24.08 15.60
CA GLU A 155 50.82 24.96 16.37
C GLU A 155 50.13 25.26 17.70
N ALA A 156 50.74 24.79 18.77
CA ALA A 156 50.54 25.22 20.15
C ALA A 156 51.94 25.59 20.71
N PRO A 157 52.08 26.22 21.90
CA PRO A 157 51.18 27.10 22.67
C PRO A 157 51.88 28.43 23.09
N GLU A 158 51.15 29.43 23.59
CA GLU A 158 51.60 30.39 24.65
C GLU A 158 50.34 31.09 25.22
N GLY A 159 49.97 30.83 26.49
CA GLY A 159 50.17 31.75 27.62
C GLY A 159 49.04 32.79 27.75
N GLY A 160 48.26 32.92 28.83
CA GLY A 160 48.25 32.33 30.16
C GLY A 160 46.95 32.70 30.89
N GLU A 161 46.71 32.03 32.01
CA GLU A 161 45.65 32.30 32.98
C GLU A 161 46.34 32.76 34.28
N ALA A 162 45.94 33.91 34.85
CA ALA A 162 45.98 34.18 36.29
C ALA A 162 45.34 35.54 36.64
N ASP A 163 44.35 35.48 37.54
CA ASP A 163 43.75 36.50 38.44
C ASP A 163 43.04 37.74 37.85
#